data_AF-A0A2W6UZJ3-F1
#
_entry.id   AF-A0A2W6UZJ3-F1
#
_cell.length_a   1.000
_cell.length_b   1.000
_cell.length_c   1.000
_cell.angle_alpha   90.00
_cell.angle_beta   90.00
_cell.angle_gamma   90.00
#
_symmetry.space_group_name_H-M   'P 1'
#
loop_
_entity.id
_entity.type
_entity.pdbx_description
1 polymer ?
#
loop_
_entity_poly.entity_id
_entity_poly.type
_entity_poly.pdbx_seq_one_letter_code
_entity_poly.pdbx_strand_id
1 'polypeptide(L)'
;MADENHYEVLGVRPEAPLWEIELAYKGRRSQYHPDRYSAGDESAVAWATARMQAVNKAYVVLKDPEKRERFDRAQASASTKAGPAPKPTPEPRPQQARPAQPPPLRSLRQALEGLEFTNEPFERVFVAPHIPRKKLLGALDSYGGGIRAQDVVALIDDTVFGGAREGALITEAQIRSKAKFEGVEIRLLSCLTQITAHGAHIRIHGEHYASLSIPNPDDLRTLFVAVSRYLQETN
;
A
#
# COMPACT_ATOMS: atom_id res chain seq x y z
N MET A 1 17.33 16.74 26.79
CA MET A 1 17.33 16.10 25.47
C MET A 1 16.19 15.11 25.49
N ALA A 2 15.17 15.31 24.66
CA ALA A 2 13.95 14.53 24.68
C ALA A 2 14.28 13.05 24.41
N ASP A 3 13.72 12.15 25.21
CA ASP A 3 13.83 10.70 25.01
C ASP A 3 13.19 10.37 23.64
N GLU A 4 14.00 10.30 22.57
CA GLU A 4 13.52 10.05 21.21
C GLU A 4 12.81 8.68 21.18
N ASN A 5 11.54 8.70 20.79
CA ASN A 5 10.71 7.50 20.75
C ASN A 5 11.33 6.46 19.80
N HIS A 6 11.52 5.22 20.27
CA HIS A 6 12.14 4.15 19.48
C HIS A 6 11.47 3.91 18.12
N TYR A 7 10.16 4.11 18.05
CA TYR A 7 9.41 4.01 16.78
C TYR A 7 9.81 5.13 15.80
N GLU A 8 9.97 6.35 16.29
CA GLU A 8 10.39 7.51 15.49
C GLU A 8 11.85 7.39 15.03
N VAL A 9 12.73 6.87 15.89
CA VAL A 9 14.14 6.61 15.56
C VAL A 9 14.27 5.65 14.39
N LEU A 10 13.48 4.57 14.36
CA LEU A 10 13.43 3.66 13.23
C LEU A 10 12.60 4.22 12.06
N GLY A 11 11.72 5.19 12.31
CA GLY A 11 10.80 5.75 11.33
C GLY A 11 9.61 4.84 11.04
N VAL A 12 9.22 4.00 11.99
CA VAL A 12 8.10 3.06 11.89
C VAL A 12 6.97 3.47 12.84
N ARG A 13 5.79 2.90 12.65
CA ARG A 13 4.65 3.14 13.53
C ARG A 13 4.68 2.23 14.77
N PRO A 14 4.01 2.61 15.88
CA PRO A 14 3.86 1.74 17.05
C PRO A 14 3.21 0.39 16.77
N GLU A 15 2.43 0.27 15.68
CA GLU A 15 1.77 -0.97 15.27
C GLU A 15 2.57 -1.76 14.21
N ALA A 16 3.78 -1.32 13.86
CA ALA A 16 4.57 -1.94 12.80
C ALA A 16 4.87 -3.41 13.11
N PRO A 17 4.65 -4.34 12.17
CA PRO A 17 5.00 -5.74 12.33
C PRO A 17 6.53 -5.93 12.38
N LEU A 18 7.00 -7.04 12.95
CA LEU A 18 8.44 -7.29 13.16
C LEU A 18 9.26 -7.16 11.87
N TRP A 19 8.75 -7.67 10.74
CA TRP A 19 9.44 -7.58 9.46
C TRP A 19 9.64 -6.13 8.99
N GLU A 20 8.71 -5.22 9.29
CA GLU A 20 8.81 -3.79 8.95
C GLU A 20 9.86 -3.11 9.85
N ILE A 21 9.94 -3.51 11.12
CA ILE A 21 10.97 -3.06 12.07
C ILE A 21 12.37 -3.52 11.63
N GLU A 22 12.51 -4.76 11.20
CA GLU A 22 13.78 -5.31 10.68
C GLU A 22 14.21 -4.61 9.39
N LEU A 23 13.26 -4.33 8.49
CA LEU A 23 13.53 -3.62 7.24
C LEU A 23 13.97 -2.17 7.51
N ALA A 24 13.26 -1.48 8.40
CA ALA A 24 13.62 -0.13 8.81
C ALA A 24 15.00 -0.08 9.47
N TYR A 25 15.31 -1.04 10.34
CA TYR A 25 16.63 -1.17 10.95
C TYR A 25 17.74 -1.35 9.89
N LYS A 26 17.55 -2.24 8.92
CA LYS A 26 18.53 -2.44 7.82
C LYS A 26 18.74 -1.15 7.02
N GLY A 27 17.66 -0.44 6.69
CA GLY A 27 17.71 0.84 5.97
C GLY A 27 18.47 1.92 6.75
N ARG A 28 18.12 2.12 8.03
CA ARG A 28 18.77 3.10 8.91
C ARG A 28 20.23 2.74 9.20
N ARG A 29 20.54 1.45 9.36
CA ARG A 29 21.93 0.98 9.54
C ARG A 29 22.79 1.29 8.33
N SER A 30 22.26 1.09 7.12
CA SER A 30 22.96 1.49 5.89
C SER A 30 23.12 3.01 5.84
N GLN A 31 22.09 3.78 6.18
CA GLN A 31 22.12 5.24 6.14
C GLN A 31 23.15 5.86 7.11
N TYR A 32 23.26 5.34 8.32
CA TYR A 32 24.08 5.93 9.40
C TYR A 32 25.39 5.17 9.67
N HIS A 33 25.80 4.24 8.80
CA HIS A 33 27.05 3.52 8.99
C HIS A 33 28.25 4.49 8.99
N PRO A 34 29.11 4.50 10.03
CA PRO A 34 30.18 5.49 10.16
C PRO A 34 31.17 5.46 8.98
N ASP A 35 31.35 4.30 8.37
CA ASP A 35 32.18 4.12 7.17
C ASP A 35 31.71 4.96 5.95
N ARG A 36 30.42 5.34 5.90
CA ARG A 36 29.92 6.24 4.84
C ARG A 36 30.29 7.70 5.05
N TYR A 37 30.71 8.03 6.27
CA TYR A 37 31.05 9.39 6.69
C TYR A 37 32.54 9.53 7.05
N SER A 38 33.32 8.45 6.86
CA SER A 38 34.75 8.38 7.18
C SER A 38 35.61 9.34 6.35
N ALA A 39 35.12 9.77 5.18
CA ALA A 39 35.74 10.79 4.34
C ALA A 39 35.37 12.24 4.72
N GLY A 40 34.50 12.43 5.71
CA GLY A 40 34.09 13.75 6.22
C GLY A 40 34.81 14.15 7.51
N ASP A 41 34.47 15.33 8.04
CA ASP A 41 35.03 15.81 9.30
C ASP A 41 34.63 14.94 10.49
N GLU A 42 35.41 14.99 11.57
CA GLU A 42 35.20 14.22 12.80
C GLU A 42 33.78 14.41 13.39
N SER A 43 33.18 15.59 13.16
CA SER A 43 31.80 15.91 13.54
C SER A 43 30.75 15.08 12.78
N ALA A 44 30.99 14.76 11.50
CA ALA A 44 30.08 13.96 10.68
C ALA A 44 30.12 12.48 11.10
N VAL A 45 31.32 11.96 11.40
CA VAL A 45 31.50 10.60 11.94
C VAL A 45 30.85 10.47 13.32
N ALA A 46 31.02 11.47 14.19
CA ALA A 46 30.39 11.50 15.51
C ALA A 46 28.86 11.55 15.41
N TRP A 47 28.30 12.36 14.51
CA TRP A 47 26.86 12.43 14.27
C TRP A 47 26.29 11.10 13.76
N ALA A 48 26.93 10.47 12.78
CA ALA A 48 26.52 9.19 12.23
C ALA A 48 26.56 8.08 13.30
N THR A 49 27.61 8.09 14.13
CA THR A 49 27.77 7.16 15.25
C THR A 49 26.65 7.33 16.28
N ALA A 50 26.32 8.57 16.66
CA ALA A 50 25.22 8.85 17.58
C ALA A 50 23.86 8.38 17.03
N ARG A 51 23.58 8.63 15.74
CA ARG A 51 22.37 8.15 15.07
C ARG A 51 22.32 6.63 14.98
N MET A 52 23.44 5.98 14.69
CA MET A 52 23.55 4.52 14.66
C MET A 52 23.27 3.91 16.04
N GLN A 53 23.80 4.51 17.11
CA GLN A 53 23.55 4.05 18.48
C GLN A 53 22.06 4.15 18.84
N ALA A 54 21.39 5.24 18.49
CA ALA A 54 19.95 5.40 18.69
C ALA A 54 19.16 4.31 17.93
N VAL A 55 19.50 4.06 16.66
CA VAL A 55 18.88 3.03 15.81
C VAL A 55 19.06 1.63 16.39
N ASN A 56 20.26 1.29 16.87
CA ASN A 56 20.53 0.01 17.52
C ASN A 56 19.72 -0.16 18.81
N LYS A 57 19.66 0.89 19.65
CA LYS A 57 18.87 0.88 20.89
C LYS A 57 17.39 0.66 20.61
N ALA A 58 16.84 1.39 19.63
CA ALA A 58 15.45 1.24 19.21
C ALA A 58 15.16 -0.17 18.69
N TYR A 59 16.03 -0.72 17.83
CA TYR A 59 15.85 -2.07 17.30
C TYR A 59 15.89 -3.16 18.39
N VAL A 60 16.80 -3.06 19.37
CA VAL A 60 16.88 -4.04 20.46
C VAL A 60 15.61 -4.08 21.30
N VAL A 61 14.95 -2.94 21.50
CA VAL A 61 13.69 -2.85 22.25
C VAL A 61 12.51 -3.32 21.41
N LEU A 62 12.43 -2.93 20.14
CA LEU A 62 11.27 -3.16 19.29
C LEU A 62 11.21 -4.54 18.63
N LYS A 63 12.35 -5.22 18.47
CA LYS A 63 12.40 -6.58 17.87
C LYS A 63 11.89 -7.68 18.81
N ASP A 64 11.93 -7.43 20.11
CA ASP A 64 11.62 -8.38 21.16
C ASP A 64 10.22 -8.06 21.69
N PRO A 65 9.22 -8.96 21.50
CA PRO A 65 7.83 -8.67 21.87
C PRO A 65 7.65 -8.28 23.33
N GLU A 66 8.37 -8.92 24.26
CA GLU A 66 8.25 -8.64 25.70
C GLU A 66 8.86 -7.28 26.05
N LYS A 67 10.01 -6.93 25.45
CA LYS A 67 10.64 -5.61 25.64
C LYS A 67 9.82 -4.49 25.03
N ARG A 68 9.23 -4.73 23.86
CA ARG A 68 8.32 -3.80 23.18
C ARG A 68 7.09 -3.52 24.04
N GLU A 69 6.44 -4.56 24.54
CA GLU A 69 5.27 -4.39 25.43
C GLU A 69 5.64 -3.65 26.73
N ARG A 70 6.81 -3.94 27.30
CA ARG A 70 7.29 -3.24 28.51
C ARG A 70 7.58 -1.76 28.23
N PHE A 71 8.14 -1.45 27.07
CA PHE A 71 8.36 -0.07 26.60
C PHE A 71 7.04 0.66 26.37
N ASP A 72 6.08 0.01 25.69
CA ASP A 72 4.76 0.58 25.41
C ASP A 72 3.98 0.87 26.70
N ARG A 73 4.04 -0.03 27.69
CA ARG A 73 3.43 0.17 29.01
C ARG A 73 4.07 1.32 29.79
N ALA A 74 5.40 1.49 29.69
CA ALA A 74 6.12 2.58 30.34
C ALA A 74 5.82 3.95 29.70
N GLN A 75 5.65 4.00 28.38
CA GLN A 75 5.23 5.20 27.64
C GLN A 75 3.78 5.60 27.99
N ALA A 76 2.90 4.61 28.17
CA ALA A 76 1.51 4.83 28.55
C ALA A 76 1.36 5.38 29.98
N SER A 77 2.20 4.94 30.93
CA SER A 77 2.18 5.43 32.31
C SER A 77 2.82 6.81 32.49
N ALA A 78 3.75 7.20 31.60
CA ALA A 78 4.32 8.55 31.55
C ALA A 78 3.37 9.61 30.93
N SER A 79 2.29 9.16 30.28
CA SER A 79 1.33 10.00 29.56
C SER A 79 -0.03 10.03 30.26
N THR A 80 -0.12 10.64 31.45
CA THR A 80 -1.42 10.87 32.11
C THR A 80 -2.19 11.98 31.37
N LYS A 81 -2.97 11.60 30.34
CA LYS A 81 -4.26 12.23 30.04
C LYS A 81 -5.28 11.15 29.69
N ALA A 82 -6.35 11.15 30.48
CA ALA A 82 -7.44 10.20 30.46
C ALA A 82 -8.19 10.15 29.12
N GLY A 83 -8.54 8.93 28.71
CA GLY A 83 -9.61 8.61 27.76
C GLY A 83 -10.42 7.44 28.33
N PRO A 84 -11.76 7.40 28.14
CA PRO A 84 -12.66 6.58 28.96
C PRO A 84 -12.60 5.09 28.63
N ALA A 85 -12.94 4.29 29.65
CA ALA A 85 -13.04 2.83 29.66
C ALA A 85 -13.87 2.22 28.51
N PRO A 86 -13.61 0.95 28.14
CA PRO A 86 -14.35 0.26 27.09
C PRO A 86 -15.80 0.00 27.53
N LYS A 87 -16.77 0.31 26.65
CA LYS A 87 -18.16 -0.14 26.83
C LYS A 87 -18.32 -1.56 26.30
N PRO A 88 -19.23 -2.37 26.90
CA PRO A 88 -19.40 -3.78 26.53
C PRO A 88 -20.05 -3.94 25.15
N THR A 89 -19.65 -5.02 24.49
CA THR A 89 -20.18 -5.56 23.22
C THR A 89 -21.70 -5.69 23.23
N PRO A 90 -22.42 -5.28 22.16
CA PRO A 90 -23.77 -5.77 21.94
C PRO A 90 -23.75 -7.09 21.17
N GLU A 91 -24.53 -8.06 21.65
CA GLU A 91 -24.87 -9.32 20.98
C GLU A 91 -25.45 -9.12 19.57
N PRO A 92 -25.34 -10.12 18.67
CA PRO A 92 -25.84 -10.02 17.30
C PRO A 92 -27.39 -10.04 17.27
N ARG A 93 -27.99 -8.98 16.73
CA ARG A 93 -29.44 -8.97 16.39
C ARG A 93 -29.69 -9.71 15.07
N PRO A 94 -30.88 -10.32 14.87
CA PRO A 94 -31.18 -11.10 13.68
C PRO A 94 -31.23 -10.20 12.44
N GLN A 95 -30.43 -10.52 11.43
CA GLN A 95 -30.47 -9.85 10.13
C GLN A 95 -31.76 -10.24 9.40
N GLN A 96 -32.59 -9.25 9.05
CA GLN A 96 -33.69 -9.44 8.11
C GLN A 96 -33.12 -9.83 6.74
N ALA A 97 -33.74 -10.84 6.13
CA ALA A 97 -33.37 -11.40 4.84
C ALA A 97 -33.40 -10.35 3.72
N ARG A 98 -32.27 -10.16 3.03
CA ARG A 98 -32.24 -9.47 1.73
C ARG A 98 -32.71 -10.46 0.65
N PRO A 99 -33.47 -10.02 -0.37
CA PRO A 99 -33.82 -10.89 -1.48
C PRO A 99 -32.54 -11.38 -2.18
N ALA A 100 -32.52 -12.67 -2.50
CA ALA A 100 -31.40 -13.34 -3.14
C ALA A 100 -31.06 -12.65 -4.46
N GLN A 101 -29.86 -12.08 -4.54
CA GLN A 101 -29.25 -11.75 -5.83
C GLN A 101 -29.02 -13.07 -6.58
N PRO A 102 -29.34 -13.16 -7.89
CA PRO A 102 -28.94 -14.32 -8.68
C PRO A 102 -27.42 -14.47 -8.60
N PRO A 103 -26.87 -15.70 -8.65
CA PRO A 103 -25.43 -15.90 -8.56
C PRO A 103 -24.77 -15.08 -9.68
N PRO A 104 -23.88 -14.13 -9.38
CA PRO A 104 -23.25 -13.38 -10.45
C PRO A 104 -22.36 -14.33 -11.24
N LEU A 105 -22.36 -14.17 -12.57
CA LEU A 105 -21.22 -14.52 -13.40
C LEU A 105 -19.95 -14.06 -12.67
N ARG A 106 -18.95 -14.94 -12.56
CA ARG A 106 -17.70 -14.78 -11.79
C ARG A 106 -17.27 -13.31 -11.69
N SER A 107 -17.31 -12.70 -10.50
CA SER A 107 -16.95 -11.28 -10.30
C SER A 107 -15.52 -10.97 -10.77
N LEU A 108 -15.20 -9.71 -11.11
CA LEU A 108 -13.85 -9.35 -11.53
C LEU A 108 -12.83 -9.64 -10.42
N ARG A 109 -13.20 -9.39 -9.16
CA ARG A 109 -12.40 -9.82 -8.00
C ARG A 109 -12.03 -11.31 -8.05
N GLN A 110 -12.99 -12.20 -8.35
CA GLN A 110 -12.74 -13.64 -8.47
C GLN A 110 -11.96 -14.03 -9.74
N ALA A 111 -11.98 -13.19 -10.77
CA ALA A 111 -11.17 -13.38 -11.97
C ALA A 111 -9.70 -13.00 -11.72
N LEU A 112 -9.45 -12.07 -10.81
CA LEU A 112 -8.10 -11.60 -10.42
C LEU A 112 -7.53 -12.32 -9.19
N GLU A 113 -8.35 -13.10 -8.48
CA GLU A 113 -7.93 -13.87 -7.31
C GLU A 113 -6.92 -14.97 -7.69
N GLY A 114 -5.77 -14.99 -7.00
CA GLY A 114 -4.69 -15.95 -7.26
C GLY A 114 -3.70 -15.54 -8.36
N LEU A 115 -3.81 -14.33 -8.93
CA LEU A 115 -2.74 -13.78 -9.75
C LEU A 115 -1.53 -13.48 -8.88
N GLU A 116 -0.42 -14.16 -9.17
CA GLU A 116 0.88 -13.87 -8.59
C GLU A 116 1.62 -12.90 -9.52
N PHE A 117 1.91 -11.71 -9.01
CA PHE A 117 2.80 -10.76 -9.66
C PHE A 117 4.23 -11.02 -9.21
N THR A 118 5.19 -10.54 -9.99
CA THR A 118 6.61 -10.76 -9.67
C THR A 118 6.93 -10.23 -8.27
N ASN A 119 7.45 -11.09 -7.38
CA ASN A 119 7.89 -10.78 -6.00
C ASN A 119 9.18 -9.91 -5.96
N GLU A 120 9.29 -8.95 -6.87
CA GLU A 120 10.38 -7.99 -6.95
C GLU A 120 10.15 -6.85 -5.93
N PRO A 121 11.22 -6.24 -5.37
CA PRO A 121 11.14 -5.20 -4.34
C PRO A 121 10.45 -3.89 -4.75
N PHE A 122 9.82 -3.84 -5.94
CA PHE A 122 9.14 -2.70 -6.53
C PHE A 122 7.76 -3.04 -7.09
N GLU A 123 7.05 -4.02 -6.53
CA GLU A 123 5.68 -4.36 -6.94
C GLU A 123 4.80 -3.08 -7.00
N ARG A 124 4.27 -2.81 -8.21
CA ARG A 124 3.44 -1.62 -8.49
C ARG A 124 2.01 -1.98 -8.86
N VAL A 125 1.71 -3.26 -9.00
CA VAL A 125 0.39 -3.77 -9.32
C VAL A 125 -0.12 -4.52 -8.11
N PHE A 126 -1.31 -4.17 -7.62
CA PHE A 126 -1.89 -4.75 -6.41
C PHE A 126 -3.33 -5.18 -6.72
N VAL A 127 -3.72 -6.37 -6.26
CA VAL A 127 -5.09 -6.89 -6.42
C VAL A 127 -5.73 -7.15 -5.06
N ALA A 128 -7.04 -6.95 -4.96
CA ALA A 128 -7.77 -7.24 -3.74
C ALA A 128 -7.74 -8.76 -3.43
N PRO A 129 -7.60 -9.16 -2.16
CA PRO A 129 -7.60 -8.34 -0.95
C PRO A 129 -6.25 -7.68 -0.59
N HIS A 130 -5.18 -8.01 -1.31
CA HIS A 130 -3.79 -7.64 -1.00
C HIS A 130 -3.38 -6.25 -1.53
N ILE A 131 -4.19 -5.22 -1.26
CA ILE A 131 -3.86 -3.83 -1.63
C ILE A 131 -3.34 -3.07 -0.40
N PRO A 132 -2.11 -2.53 -0.40
CA PRO A 132 -1.60 -1.73 0.70
C PRO A 132 -2.49 -0.52 0.99
N ARG A 133 -3.03 -0.44 2.22
CA ARG A 133 -4.00 0.60 2.60
C ARG A 133 -3.50 2.02 2.35
N LYS A 134 -2.21 2.31 2.56
CA LYS A 134 -1.62 3.63 2.29
C LYS A 134 -1.68 4.00 0.80
N LYS A 135 -1.40 3.05 -0.10
CA LYS A 135 -1.49 3.25 -1.55
C LYS A 135 -2.94 3.41 -1.99
N LEU A 136 -3.83 2.57 -1.48
CA LEU A 136 -5.27 2.68 -1.73
C LEU A 136 -5.81 4.05 -1.33
N LEU A 137 -5.46 4.54 -0.14
CA LEU A 137 -5.87 5.87 0.31
C LEU A 137 -5.27 6.99 -0.55
N GLY A 138 -4.00 6.89 -0.95
CA GLY A 138 -3.37 7.86 -1.84
C GLY A 138 -4.05 7.94 -3.21
N ALA A 139 -4.46 6.80 -3.75
CA ALA A 139 -5.23 6.73 -5.00
C ALA A 139 -6.64 7.29 -4.83
N LEU A 140 -7.33 6.92 -3.75
CA LEU A 140 -8.70 7.40 -3.47
C LEU A 140 -8.75 8.90 -3.25
N ASP A 141 -7.79 9.46 -2.50
CA ASP A 141 -7.62 10.90 -2.28
C ASP A 141 -7.35 11.66 -3.59
N SER A 142 -6.54 11.07 -4.48
CA SER A 142 -6.05 11.77 -5.68
C SER A 142 -6.98 11.64 -6.89
N TYR A 143 -7.60 10.48 -7.11
CA TYR A 143 -8.42 10.18 -8.30
C TYR A 143 -9.58 9.19 -8.08
N GLY A 144 -9.79 8.70 -6.86
CA GLY A 144 -10.89 7.78 -6.53
C GLY A 144 -12.16 8.44 -6.02
N GLY A 145 -12.42 9.72 -6.35
CA GLY A 145 -13.63 10.44 -5.91
C GLY A 145 -14.92 9.62 -6.07
N GLY A 146 -15.63 9.41 -4.95
CA GLY A 146 -16.88 8.63 -4.89
C GLY A 146 -16.73 7.10 -4.84
N ILE A 147 -15.50 6.56 -4.92
CA ILE A 147 -15.23 5.12 -4.81
C ILE A 147 -14.93 4.77 -3.36
N ARG A 148 -15.54 3.68 -2.86
CA ARG A 148 -15.20 3.14 -1.54
C ARG A 148 -14.01 2.20 -1.66
N ALA A 149 -13.15 2.19 -0.66
CA ALA A 149 -11.95 1.34 -0.63
C ALA A 149 -12.24 -0.15 -0.89
N GLN A 150 -13.37 -0.65 -0.40
CA GLN A 150 -13.80 -2.04 -0.59
C GLN A 150 -14.19 -2.39 -2.03
N ASP A 151 -14.57 -1.40 -2.83
CA ASP A 151 -15.02 -1.59 -4.21
C ASP A 151 -13.84 -1.63 -5.20
N VAL A 152 -12.62 -1.30 -4.72
CA VAL A 152 -11.40 -1.39 -5.52
C VAL A 152 -10.94 -2.84 -5.59
N VAL A 153 -10.79 -3.34 -6.81
CA VAL A 153 -10.36 -4.71 -7.09
C VAL A 153 -8.90 -4.78 -7.54
N ALA A 154 -8.38 -3.73 -8.16
CA ALA A 154 -6.97 -3.60 -8.50
C ALA A 154 -6.50 -2.15 -8.41
N LEU A 155 -5.23 -1.98 -8.06
CA LEU A 155 -4.54 -0.69 -7.98
C LEU A 155 -3.18 -0.81 -8.65
N ILE A 156 -2.85 0.18 -9.48
CA ILE A 156 -1.58 0.29 -10.19
C ILE A 156 -0.94 1.63 -9.81
N ASP A 157 0.26 1.57 -9.25
CA ASP A 157 0.98 2.72 -8.74
C ASP A 157 2.09 3.17 -9.71
N ASP A 158 1.82 4.25 -10.43
CA ASP A 158 2.77 4.86 -11.37
C ASP A 158 3.59 5.99 -10.76
N THR A 159 3.50 6.20 -9.44
CA THR A 159 4.27 7.29 -8.81
C THR A 159 5.74 6.91 -8.63
N VAL A 160 6.65 7.82 -8.93
CA VAL A 160 8.09 7.60 -8.72
C VAL A 160 8.41 7.16 -7.28
N PHE A 161 7.76 7.77 -6.29
CA PHE A 161 7.99 7.53 -4.86
C PHE A 161 7.03 6.52 -4.19
N GLY A 162 6.18 5.85 -4.96
CA GLY A 162 5.32 4.76 -4.45
C GLY A 162 4.12 5.19 -3.60
N GLY A 163 3.66 6.44 -3.76
CA GLY A 163 2.52 7.01 -3.06
C GLY A 163 1.16 6.75 -3.71
N ALA A 164 1.11 6.11 -4.88
CA ALA A 164 -0.10 5.76 -5.63
C ALA A 164 -1.09 6.91 -5.90
N ARG A 165 -0.60 8.16 -5.90
CA ARG A 165 -1.39 9.35 -6.27
C ARG A 165 -1.55 9.50 -7.79
N GLU A 166 -0.78 8.73 -8.56
CA GLU A 166 -0.78 8.63 -10.02
C GLU A 166 -0.81 7.13 -10.36
N GLY A 167 -1.38 6.80 -11.51
CA GLY A 167 -1.51 5.44 -11.99
C GLY A 167 -2.95 5.10 -12.36
N ALA A 168 -3.38 3.87 -12.06
CA ALA A 168 -4.71 3.40 -12.41
C ALA A 168 -5.37 2.61 -11.27
N LEU A 169 -6.69 2.72 -11.16
CA LEU A 169 -7.50 1.96 -10.22
C LEU A 169 -8.63 1.26 -10.98
N ILE A 170 -8.95 0.04 -10.59
CA ILE A 170 -10.01 -0.76 -11.20
C ILE A 170 -11.00 -1.15 -10.10
N THR A 171 -12.28 -1.03 -10.43
CA THR A 171 -13.42 -1.51 -9.64
C THR A 171 -14.21 -2.50 -10.48
N GLU A 172 -15.24 -3.14 -9.90
CA GLU A 172 -16.17 -3.98 -10.66
C GLU A 172 -16.91 -3.21 -11.78
N ALA A 173 -17.06 -1.89 -11.68
CA ALA A 173 -17.86 -1.10 -12.61
C ALA A 173 -17.04 -0.25 -13.59
N GLN A 174 -15.85 0.18 -13.21
CA GLN A 174 -15.07 1.17 -13.96
C GLN A 174 -13.57 1.06 -13.70
N ILE A 175 -12.79 1.47 -14.70
CA ILE A 175 -11.36 1.78 -14.59
C ILE A 175 -11.19 3.29 -14.54
N ARG A 176 -10.26 3.76 -13.71
CA ARG A 176 -9.81 5.15 -13.69
C ARG A 176 -8.31 5.23 -13.82
N SER A 177 -7.82 6.23 -14.52
CA SER A 177 -6.39 6.53 -14.62
C SER A 177 -6.15 8.01 -14.35
N LYS A 178 -4.97 8.32 -13.83
CA LYS A 178 -4.47 9.68 -13.66
C LYS A 178 -2.96 9.70 -13.88
N ALA A 179 -2.54 10.41 -14.92
CA ALA A 179 -1.14 10.71 -15.15
C ALA A 179 -0.72 12.02 -14.46
N LYS A 180 0.59 12.26 -14.41
CA LYS A 180 1.17 13.46 -13.83
C LYS A 180 0.72 14.70 -14.63
N PHE A 181 0.15 15.68 -13.94
CA PHE A 181 -0.39 16.92 -14.52
C PHE A 181 -1.61 16.77 -15.46
N GLU A 182 -2.23 15.59 -15.47
CA GLU A 182 -3.45 15.33 -16.26
C GLU A 182 -4.69 15.17 -15.37
N GLY A 183 -5.86 15.28 -15.99
CA GLY A 183 -7.15 15.02 -15.35
C GLY A 183 -7.36 13.53 -15.05
N VAL A 184 -8.40 13.21 -14.29
CA VAL A 184 -8.81 11.82 -14.06
C VAL A 184 -9.61 11.35 -15.27
N GLU A 185 -9.11 10.32 -15.96
CA GLU A 185 -9.89 9.62 -16.96
C GLU A 185 -10.68 8.47 -16.33
N ILE A 186 -11.92 8.29 -16.79
CA ILE A 186 -12.84 7.26 -16.29
C ILE A 186 -13.44 6.53 -17.48
N ARG A 187 -13.47 5.20 -17.43
CA ARG A 187 -14.18 4.34 -18.39
C ARG A 187 -14.96 3.27 -17.65
N LEU A 188 -16.23 3.09 -18.04
CA LEU A 188 -17.09 2.03 -17.51
C LEU A 188 -16.71 0.70 -18.13
N LEU A 189 -16.47 -0.32 -17.31
CA LEU A 189 -16.11 -1.66 -17.78
C LEU A 189 -17.22 -2.28 -18.63
N SER A 190 -18.49 -1.98 -18.34
CA SER A 190 -19.64 -2.42 -19.14
C SER A 190 -19.59 -1.96 -20.60
N CYS A 191 -18.90 -0.87 -20.90
CA CYS A 191 -18.76 -0.35 -22.26
C CYS A 191 -17.50 -0.86 -22.97
N LEU A 192 -16.67 -1.65 -22.28
CA LEU A 192 -15.42 -2.17 -22.82
C LEU A 192 -15.62 -3.60 -23.31
N THR A 193 -15.14 -3.87 -24.52
CA THR A 193 -15.08 -5.22 -25.09
C THR A 193 -13.66 -5.77 -25.06
N GLN A 194 -12.66 -4.89 -25.04
CA GLN A 194 -11.26 -5.26 -24.98
C GLN A 194 -10.42 -4.17 -24.32
N ILE A 195 -9.52 -4.59 -23.43
CA ILE A 195 -8.48 -3.76 -22.84
C ILE A 195 -7.16 -4.51 -22.89
N THR A 196 -6.10 -3.88 -23.37
CA THR A 196 -4.78 -4.51 -23.48
C THR A 196 -3.68 -3.61 -22.93
N ALA A 197 -2.62 -4.23 -22.43
CA ALA A 197 -1.38 -3.54 -22.08
C ALA A 197 -0.26 -4.00 -23.01
N HIS A 198 0.38 -3.05 -23.69
CA HIS A 198 1.56 -3.27 -24.53
C HIS A 198 2.71 -2.45 -23.96
N GLY A 199 3.62 -3.10 -23.24
CA GLY A 199 4.68 -2.39 -22.53
C GLY A 199 4.10 -1.53 -21.41
N ALA A 200 4.37 -0.23 -21.48
CA ALA A 200 3.86 0.79 -20.57
C ALA A 200 2.47 1.33 -20.97
N HIS A 201 1.94 0.98 -22.15
CA HIS A 201 0.74 1.63 -22.68
C HIS A 201 -0.49 0.74 -22.54
N ILE A 202 -1.52 1.28 -21.89
CA ILE A 202 -2.85 0.69 -21.80
C ILE A 202 -3.67 1.20 -22.98
N ARG A 203 -4.29 0.27 -23.69
CA ARG A 203 -5.18 0.53 -24.81
C ARG A 203 -6.56 -0.06 -24.56
N ILE A 204 -7.59 0.69 -24.93
CA ILE A 204 -8.99 0.25 -24.88
C ILE A 204 -9.51 0.27 -26.31
N HIS A 205 -10.04 -0.85 -26.79
CA HIS A 205 -10.48 -1.00 -28.19
C HIS A 205 -9.41 -0.66 -29.26
N GLY A 206 -8.12 -0.75 -28.90
CA GLY A 206 -7.00 -0.38 -29.76
C GLY A 206 -6.56 1.09 -29.66
N GLU A 207 -7.39 1.95 -29.07
CA GLU A 207 -7.08 3.36 -28.81
C GLU A 207 -6.26 3.53 -27.53
N HIS A 208 -5.39 4.54 -27.49
CA HIS A 208 -4.61 4.86 -26.29
C HIS A 208 -5.52 5.35 -25.15
N TYR A 209 -5.31 4.80 -23.95
CA TYR A 209 -6.06 5.18 -22.74
C TYR A 209 -5.15 5.76 -21.65
N ALA A 210 -4.03 5.09 -21.36
CA ALA A 210 -3.11 5.55 -20.33
C ALA A 210 -1.70 5.04 -20.59
N SER A 211 -0.70 5.78 -20.11
CA SER A 211 0.70 5.35 -20.12
C SER A 211 1.18 5.25 -18.67
N LEU A 212 1.66 4.06 -18.27
CA LEU A 212 2.19 3.76 -16.94
C LEU A 212 3.66 3.36 -17.08
N SER A 213 4.56 4.22 -16.63
CA SER A 213 5.99 4.13 -16.92
C SER A 213 6.80 3.41 -15.84
N ILE A 214 6.27 3.37 -14.61
CA ILE A 214 6.94 2.81 -13.43
C ILE A 214 6.61 1.33 -13.18
N PRO A 215 5.36 0.84 -13.38
CA PRO A 215 5.04 -0.57 -13.18
C PRO A 215 5.77 -1.49 -14.16
N ASN A 216 6.03 -2.73 -13.72
CA ASN A 216 6.59 -3.76 -14.58
C ASN A 216 5.61 -4.08 -15.74
N PRO A 217 6.05 -3.99 -17.01
CA PRO A 217 5.22 -4.33 -18.16
C PRO A 217 4.63 -5.75 -18.13
N ASP A 218 5.33 -6.72 -17.55
CA ASP A 218 4.83 -8.10 -17.46
C ASP A 218 3.68 -8.24 -16.46
N ASP A 219 3.75 -7.54 -15.33
CA ASP A 219 2.67 -7.50 -14.33
C ASP A 219 1.44 -6.77 -14.91
N LEU A 220 1.66 -5.66 -15.63
CA LEU A 220 0.59 -4.96 -16.35
C LEU A 220 -0.09 -5.87 -17.36
N ARG A 221 0.71 -6.57 -18.20
CA ARG A 221 0.18 -7.52 -19.17
C ARG A 221 -0.64 -8.60 -18.49
N THR A 222 -0.14 -9.18 -17.41
CA THR A 222 -0.82 -10.25 -16.65
C THR A 222 -2.17 -9.77 -16.12
N LEU A 223 -2.21 -8.58 -15.50
CA LEU A 223 -3.44 -7.98 -15.01
C LEU A 223 -4.44 -7.72 -16.15
N PHE A 224 -4.03 -7.03 -17.21
CA PHE A 224 -4.94 -6.62 -18.28
C PHE A 224 -5.40 -7.80 -19.16
N VAL A 225 -4.62 -8.87 -19.27
CA VAL A 225 -5.08 -10.14 -19.88
C VAL A 225 -6.22 -10.74 -19.04
N ALA A 226 -6.08 -10.78 -17.71
CA ALA A 226 -7.14 -11.29 -16.84
C ALA A 226 -8.40 -10.41 -16.87
N VAL A 227 -8.24 -9.09 -16.87
CA VAL A 227 -9.37 -8.14 -17.01
C VAL A 227 -10.04 -8.30 -18.37
N SER A 228 -9.28 -8.39 -19.47
CA SER A 228 -9.85 -8.56 -20.81
C SER A 228 -10.61 -9.88 -20.95
N ARG A 229 -10.10 -10.96 -20.34
CA ARG A 229 -10.80 -12.25 -20.30
C ARG A 229 -12.13 -12.14 -19.57
N TYR A 230 -12.16 -11.48 -18.42
CA TYR A 230 -13.40 -11.22 -17.69
C TYR A 230 -14.42 -10.43 -18.53
N LEU A 231 -13.97 -9.40 -19.24
CA LEU A 231 -14.86 -8.62 -20.12
C LEU A 231 -15.47 -9.47 -21.24
N GLN A 232 -14.72 -10.43 -21.81
CA GLN A 232 -15.23 -11.36 -22.82
C GLN A 232 -16.18 -12.42 -22.27
N GLU A 233 -16.08 -12.75 -20.97
CA GLU A 233 -16.96 -13.71 -20.30
C GLU A 233 -18.29 -13.06 -19.84
N THR A 234 -18.37 -11.72 -19.82
CA THR A 234 -19.49 -10.96 -19.23
C THR A 234 -20.24 -10.03 -20.19
N ASN A 235 -19.68 -9.70 -21.36
CA ASN A 235 -20.32 -8.98 -22.46
C ASN A 235 -20.57 -9.91 -23.66
#